data_AF-A0A1C5LWH6-F1
#
_entry.id   AF-A0A1C5LWH6-F1
#
_cell.length_a   1.000
_cell.length_b   1.000
_cell.length_c   1.000
_cell.angle_alpha   90.00
_cell.angle_beta   90.00
_cell.angle_gamma   90.00
#
_symmetry.space_group_name_H-M   'P 1'
#
loop_
_entity.id
_entity.type
_entity.pdbx_description
1 polymer ?
#
loop_
_entity_poly.entity_id
_entity_poly.type
_entity_poly.pdbx_seq_one_letter_code
_entity_poly.pdbx_strand_id
1 'polypeptide(L)'
;METINHFQCFDYMIDSANDILDEDFIKNTHKILKTNTSDSRISWFNVGEYKSRKNMVGDLITTPPEKVKSTIEKLLNEYNKKQTVSFDDILDFHVKFERIHPFQDGKVTLRYQQNVA
;
A
#
# COMPACT_ATOMS: atom_id res chain seq x y z
N MET A 1 16.00 11.97 -3.48
CA MET A 1 14.72 11.76 -4.16
C MET A 1 13.62 11.41 -3.17
N GLU A 2 13.79 10.37 -2.34
CA GLU A 2 12.75 9.97 -1.36
C GLU A 2 12.23 11.10 -0.47
N THR A 3 13.11 11.98 0.05
CA THR A 3 12.69 13.15 0.83
C THR A 3 11.84 14.14 0.01
N ILE A 4 12.14 14.33 -1.27
CA ILE A 4 11.34 15.20 -2.16
C ILE A 4 9.97 14.56 -2.41
N ASN A 5 9.95 13.26 -2.70
CA ASN A 5 8.71 12.51 -2.88
C ASN A 5 7.82 12.57 -1.64
N HIS A 6 8.40 12.54 -0.44
CA HIS A 6 7.66 12.67 0.80
C HIS A 6 6.89 14.00 0.88
N PHE A 7 7.56 15.13 0.58
CA PHE A 7 6.89 16.44 0.56
C PHE A 7 5.78 16.50 -0.50
N GLN A 8 6.07 16.03 -1.72
CA GLN A 8 5.06 15.96 -2.79
C GLN A 8 3.86 15.08 -2.42
N CYS A 9 4.11 13.97 -1.73
CA CYS A 9 3.05 13.09 -1.26
C CYS A 9 2.21 13.76 -0.18
N PHE A 10 2.82 14.55 0.70
CA PHE A 10 2.12 15.29 1.73
C PHE A 10 1.26 16.42 1.14
N ASP A 11 1.77 17.14 0.15
CA ASP A 11 1.00 18.14 -0.60
C ASP A 11 -0.24 17.49 -1.25
N TYR A 12 -0.05 16.35 -1.91
CA TYR A 12 -1.16 15.56 -2.48
C TYR A 12 -2.20 15.14 -1.43
N MET A 13 -1.76 14.71 -0.24
CA MET A 13 -2.66 14.35 0.86
C MET A 13 -3.47 15.55 1.37
N ILE A 14 -2.87 16.74 1.43
CA ILE A 14 -3.57 17.97 1.82
C ILE A 14 -4.60 18.35 0.76
N ASP A 15 -4.22 18.32 -0.51
CA ASP A 15 -5.09 18.69 -1.63
C ASP A 15 -6.32 17.78 -1.71
N SER A 16 -6.16 16.50 -1.36
CA SER A 16 -7.24 15.49 -1.33
C SER A 16 -7.84 15.24 0.05
N ALA A 17 -7.58 16.10 1.05
CA ALA A 17 -7.98 15.83 2.44
C ALA A 17 -9.51 15.71 2.66
N ASN A 18 -10.31 16.30 1.79
CA ASN A 18 -11.78 16.25 1.85
C ASN A 18 -12.40 15.25 0.85
N ASP A 19 -11.56 14.57 0.07
CA ASP A 19 -12.02 13.57 -0.90
C ASP A 19 -12.36 12.24 -0.19
N ILE A 20 -13.16 11.41 -0.86
CA ILE A 20 -13.42 10.05 -0.39
C ILE A 20 -12.13 9.23 -0.52
N LEU A 21 -11.76 8.50 0.53
CA LEU A 21 -10.63 7.57 0.48
C LEU A 21 -10.96 6.40 -0.45
N ASP A 22 -10.20 6.26 -1.54
CA ASP A 22 -10.42 5.22 -2.56
C ASP A 22 -9.12 4.50 -2.97
N GLU A 23 -9.24 3.57 -3.92
CA GLU A 23 -8.11 2.80 -4.45
C GLU A 23 -7.10 3.70 -5.18
N ASP A 24 -7.57 4.73 -5.87
CA ASP A 24 -6.70 5.62 -6.64
C ASP A 24 -5.87 6.50 -5.70
N PHE A 25 -6.43 7.00 -4.61
CA PHE A 25 -5.71 7.76 -3.59
C PHE A 25 -4.53 6.96 -3.01
N ILE A 26 -4.77 5.71 -2.59
CA ILE A 26 -3.70 4.88 -1.99
C ILE A 26 -2.62 4.50 -3.02
N LYS A 27 -3.01 4.28 -4.28
CA LYS A 27 -2.08 3.94 -5.36
C LYS A 27 -1.26 5.15 -5.78
N ASN A 28 -1.87 6.33 -5.89
CA ASN A 28 -1.17 7.57 -6.19
C ASN A 28 -0.22 7.98 -5.08
N THR A 29 -0.63 7.83 -3.82
CA THR A 29 0.25 7.97 -2.64
C THR A 29 1.50 7.09 -2.80
N HIS A 30 1.32 5.79 -3.06
CA HIS A 30 2.44 4.87 -3.27
C HIS A 30 3.30 5.25 -4.48
N LYS A 31 2.67 5.65 -5.59
CA LYS A 31 3.35 6.09 -6.82
C LYS A 31 4.25 7.29 -6.56
N ILE A 32 3.76 8.33 -5.90
CA ILE A 32 4.54 9.53 -5.58
C ILE A 32 5.74 9.14 -4.72
N LEU A 33 5.51 8.38 -3.63
CA LEU A 33 6.56 7.95 -2.72
C LEU A 33 7.66 7.15 -3.41
N LYS A 34 7.31 6.25 -4.34
CA LYS A 34 8.26 5.31 -4.94
C LYS A 34 8.84 5.73 -6.28
N THR A 35 8.32 6.77 -6.92
CA THR A 35 8.86 7.28 -8.19
C THR A 35 10.33 7.71 -8.06
N ASN A 36 11.18 7.32 -9.00
CA ASN A 36 12.61 7.67 -9.03
C ASN A 36 13.42 7.21 -7.79
N THR A 37 12.98 6.17 -7.10
CA THR A 37 13.72 5.53 -6.00
C THR A 37 14.64 4.42 -6.53
N SER A 38 15.41 3.76 -5.65
CA SER A 38 16.12 2.53 -6.04
C SER A 38 15.17 1.40 -6.38
N ASP A 39 14.07 1.28 -5.62
CA ASP A 39 13.07 0.23 -5.80
C ASP A 39 12.42 0.34 -7.18
N SER A 40 12.15 1.55 -7.68
CA SER A 40 11.52 1.75 -8.99
C SER A 40 12.38 1.29 -10.18
N ARG A 41 13.67 0.96 -9.96
CA ARG A 41 14.54 0.39 -11.01
C ARG A 41 14.46 -1.14 -11.06
N ILE A 42 13.80 -1.77 -10.10
CA ILE A 42 13.63 -3.22 -10.04
C ILE A 42 12.44 -3.60 -10.94
N SER A 43 12.66 -4.47 -11.93
CA SER A 43 11.66 -4.80 -12.96
C SER A 43 10.35 -5.40 -12.44
N TRP A 44 10.39 -6.04 -11.27
CA TRP A 44 9.22 -6.63 -10.62
C TRP A 44 8.59 -5.74 -9.54
N PHE A 45 9.13 -4.52 -9.33
CA PHE A 45 8.60 -3.57 -8.37
C PHE A 45 7.55 -2.68 -9.03
N ASN A 46 6.29 -2.90 -8.67
CA ASN A 46 5.14 -2.23 -9.25
C ASN A 46 4.91 -0.86 -8.61
N VAL A 47 5.49 0.21 -9.18
CA VAL A 47 5.28 1.57 -8.68
C VAL A 47 3.84 2.02 -8.91
N GLY A 48 3.14 2.41 -7.84
CA GLY A 48 1.74 2.81 -7.89
C GLY A 48 0.74 1.67 -8.09
N GLU A 49 1.19 0.42 -8.08
CA GLU A 49 0.33 -0.74 -8.30
C GLU A 49 0.54 -1.80 -7.22
N TYR A 50 -0.47 -2.65 -7.01
CA TYR A 50 -0.37 -3.71 -6.02
C TYR A 50 0.76 -4.70 -6.34
N LYS A 51 1.25 -5.34 -5.27
CA LYS A 51 2.31 -6.34 -5.37
C LYS A 51 1.92 -7.47 -6.32
N SER A 52 2.86 -7.89 -7.16
CA SER A 52 2.75 -9.07 -8.03
C SER A 52 3.35 -10.33 -7.39
N ARG A 53 4.01 -10.19 -6.24
CA ARG A 53 4.69 -11.26 -5.51
C ARG A 53 4.24 -11.30 -4.07
N LYS A 54 4.29 -12.50 -3.46
CA LYS A 54 4.05 -12.67 -2.02
C LYS A 54 5.13 -11.91 -1.23
N ASN A 55 4.73 -11.24 -0.15
CA ASN A 55 5.62 -10.55 0.76
C ASN A 55 5.22 -10.86 2.22
N MET A 56 6.02 -10.39 3.17
CA MET A 56 5.83 -10.60 4.60
C MET A 56 6.22 -9.35 5.37
N VAL A 57 5.63 -9.17 6.55
CA VAL A 57 6.05 -8.15 7.52
C VAL A 57 6.59 -8.89 8.74
N GLY A 58 7.92 -8.90 8.92
CA GLY A 58 8.56 -9.81 9.86
C GLY A 58 8.32 -11.28 9.46
N ASP A 59 7.74 -12.06 10.38
CA ASP A 59 7.36 -13.46 10.15
C ASP A 59 5.89 -13.63 9.71
N LEU A 60 5.15 -12.53 9.54
CA LEU A 60 3.73 -12.57 9.17
C LEU A 60 3.56 -12.59 7.66
N ILE A 61 2.98 -13.68 7.16
CA ILE A 61 2.51 -13.78 5.77
C ILE A 61 1.29 -12.87 5.60
N THR A 62 1.35 -12.03 4.57
CA THR A 62 0.30 -11.04 4.27
C THR A 62 -0.66 -11.57 3.20
N THR A 63 -1.68 -10.79 2.85
CA THR A 63 -2.64 -11.13 1.79
C THR A 63 -1.91 -11.48 0.48
N PRO A 64 -2.19 -12.63 -0.17
CA PRO A 64 -1.52 -12.98 -1.41
C PRO A 64 -1.94 -12.05 -2.57
N PRO A 65 -1.07 -11.81 -3.57
CA PRO A 65 -1.29 -10.85 -4.67
C PRO A 65 -2.69 -10.90 -5.28
N GLU A 66 -3.17 -12.11 -5.60
CA GLU A 66 -4.44 -12.38 -6.25
C GLU A 66 -5.68 -11.97 -5.41
N LYS A 67 -5.50 -11.76 -4.09
CA LYS A 67 -6.57 -11.33 -3.18
C LYS A 67 -6.45 -9.88 -2.72
N VAL A 68 -5.35 -9.18 -3.04
CA VAL A 68 -5.12 -7.81 -2.54
C VAL A 68 -6.25 -6.88 -2.94
N LYS A 69 -6.57 -6.83 -4.24
CA LYS A 69 -7.60 -5.93 -4.78
C LYS A 69 -8.93 -6.08 -4.06
N SER A 70 -9.50 -7.29 -4.04
CA SER A 70 -10.78 -7.54 -3.38
C SER A 70 -10.76 -7.25 -1.87
N THR A 71 -9.61 -7.43 -1.21
CA THR A 71 -9.49 -7.17 0.23
C THR A 71 -9.40 -5.68 0.54
N ILE A 72 -8.70 -4.90 -0.30
CA ILE A 72 -8.66 -3.44 -0.20
C ILE A 72 -10.02 -2.84 -0.53
N GLU A 73 -10.69 -3.28 -1.61
CA GLU A 73 -12.05 -2.84 -1.94
C GLU A 73 -13.00 -3.06 -0.76
N LYS A 74 -12.92 -4.22 -0.10
CA LYS A 74 -13.71 -4.51 1.10
C LYS A 74 -13.36 -3.54 2.24
N LEU A 75 -12.08 -3.32 2.52
CA LEU A 75 -11.61 -2.43 3.58
C LEU A 75 -12.08 -0.98 3.37
N LEU A 76 -11.93 -0.45 2.16
CA LEU A 76 -12.37 0.90 1.80
C LEU A 76 -13.90 1.03 1.93
N ASN A 77 -14.65 0.05 1.43
CA ASN A 77 -16.11 0.04 1.56
C ASN A 77 -16.59 -0.03 3.01
N GLU A 78 -15.90 -0.77 3.88
CA GLU A 78 -16.21 -0.82 5.31
C GLU A 78 -15.94 0.52 6.00
N TYR A 79 -14.83 1.18 5.67
CA TYR A 79 -14.45 2.47 6.22
C TYR A 79 -15.39 3.59 5.77
N ASN A 80 -15.66 3.70 4.46
CA ASN A 80 -16.48 4.76 3.87
C ASN A 80 -17.98 4.66 4.22
N LYS A 81 -18.45 3.54 4.79
CA LYS A 81 -19.82 3.40 5.29
C LYS A 81 -20.07 4.09 6.63
N LYS A 82 -19.00 4.52 7.32
CA LYS A 82 -19.10 5.16 8.65
C LYS A 82 -19.60 6.60 8.49
N GLN A 83 -20.64 6.96 9.23
CA GLN A 83 -21.17 8.33 9.22
C GLN A 83 -20.30 9.30 10.02
N THR A 84 -19.62 8.82 11.06
CA THR A 84 -18.66 9.56 11.85
C THR A 84 -17.48 8.64 12.14
N VAL A 85 -16.28 9.11 11.81
CA VAL A 85 -15.04 8.34 11.99
C VAL A 85 -14.47 8.64 13.37
N SER A 86 -14.28 7.59 14.17
CA SER A 86 -13.58 7.67 15.46
C SER A 86 -12.09 7.36 15.31
N PHE A 87 -11.31 7.61 16.36
CA PHE A 87 -9.90 7.21 16.39
C PHE A 87 -9.72 5.68 16.25
N ASP A 88 -10.60 4.89 16.90
CA ASP A 88 -10.55 3.43 16.82
C ASP A 88 -10.82 2.92 15.40
N ASP A 89 -11.65 3.62 14.62
CA ASP A 89 -11.89 3.30 13.22
C ASP A 89 -10.65 3.55 12.35
N ILE A 90 -9.90 4.62 12.62
CA ILE A 90 -8.63 4.94 11.95
C ILE A 90 -7.59 3.87 12.31
N LEU A 91 -7.50 3.49 13.58
CA LEU A 91 -6.58 2.45 14.05
C LEU A 91 -6.90 1.09 13.43
N ASP A 92 -8.18 0.69 13.40
CA ASP A 92 -8.63 -0.55 12.77
C ASP A 92 -8.31 -0.57 11.27
N PHE A 93 -8.57 0.54 10.56
CA PHE A 93 -8.20 0.68 9.16
C PHE A 93 -6.70 0.48 8.96
N HIS A 94 -5.88 1.19 9.75
CA HIS A 94 -4.43 1.13 9.66
C HIS A 94 -3.91 -0.31 9.88
N VAL A 95 -4.36 -0.98 10.95
CA VAL A 95 -3.95 -2.36 11.23
C VAL A 95 -4.38 -3.32 10.13
N LYS A 96 -5.59 -3.19 9.60
CA LYS A 96 -6.07 -4.02 8.48
C LYS A 96 -5.28 -3.77 7.21
N PHE A 97 -4.98 -2.51 6.89
CA PHE A 97 -4.19 -2.13 5.73
C PHE A 97 -2.78 -2.73 5.78
N GLU A 98 -2.09 -2.60 6.91
CA GLU A 98 -0.76 -3.21 7.14
C GLU A 98 -0.80 -4.74 7.07
N ARG A 99 -1.87 -5.38 7.55
CA ARG A 99 -2.04 -6.85 7.41
C ARG A 99 -2.24 -7.29 5.95
N ILE A 100 -2.88 -6.46 5.13
CA ILE A 100 -3.00 -6.73 3.69
C ILE A 100 -1.64 -6.54 3.01
N HIS A 101 -0.89 -5.53 3.43
CA HIS A 101 0.42 -5.12 2.89
C HIS A 101 0.38 -5.05 1.36
N PRO A 102 -0.45 -4.15 0.78
CA PRO A 102 -0.87 -4.23 -0.62
C PRO A 102 0.25 -3.97 -1.64
N PHE A 103 1.30 -3.26 -1.22
CA PHE A 103 2.41 -2.86 -2.09
C PHE A 103 3.68 -3.67 -1.80
N GLN A 104 4.59 -3.67 -2.77
CA GLN A 104 5.89 -4.31 -2.61
C GLN A 104 6.83 -3.38 -1.83
N ASP A 105 7.68 -3.96 -0.98
CA ASP A 105 8.82 -3.29 -0.34
C ASP A 105 10.13 -3.89 -0.87
N GLY A 106 11.23 -3.12 -0.83
CA GLY A 106 12.53 -3.55 -1.36
C GLY A 106 13.18 -4.74 -0.63
N LYS A 107 12.52 -5.32 0.39
CA LYS A 107 13.01 -6.46 1.17
C LYS A 107 12.11 -7.68 0.98
N VAL A 108 12.37 -8.46 -0.06
CA VAL A 108 11.86 -9.84 -0.12
C VAL A 108 12.86 -10.73 0.63
N THR A 109 12.44 -11.38 1.71
CA THR A 109 13.29 -12.32 2.45
C THR A 109 13.78 -13.41 1.50
N LEU A 110 15.11 -13.64 1.46
CA LEU A 110 15.81 -14.55 0.54
C LEU A 110 15.21 -15.96 0.43
N ARG A 111 14.48 -16.42 1.45
CA ARG A 111 13.77 -17.71 1.47
C ARG A 111 12.73 -17.89 0.36
N TYR A 112 12.22 -16.83 -0.27
CA TYR A 112 11.23 -16.92 -1.35
C TYR A 112 11.81 -16.71 -2.76
N GLN A 113 13.11 -16.42 -2.89
CA GLN A 113 13.78 -16.40 -4.19
C GLN A 113 14.02 -17.82 -4.75
N GLN A 114 13.84 -18.87 -3.94
CA GLN A 114 14.11 -20.26 -4.32
C GLN A 114 12.89 -21.04 -4.85
N ASN A 115 11.70 -20.43 -4.95
CA ASN A 115 10.50 -21.09 -5.51
C ASN A 115 10.07 -20.54 -6.89
N VAL A 116 11.02 -19.96 -7.62
CA VAL A 116 10.90 -19.74 -9.07
C VAL A 116 12.05 -20.49 -9.73
N ALA A 117 11.84 -21.79 -9.91
CA ALA A 117 12.51 -22.64 -10.88
C ALA A 117 11.42 -23.30 -11.73
#